data_AF-A0A6L9G8E2-F1
#
_entry.id   AF-A0A6L9G8E2-F1
#
_cell.length_a   1.000
_cell.length_b   1.000
_cell.length_c   1.000
_cell.angle_alpha   90.00
_cell.angle_beta   90.00
_cell.angle_gamma   90.00
#
_symmetry.space_group_name_H-M   'P 1'
#
loop_
_entity.id
_entity.type
_entity.pdbx_description
1 polymer ?
#
loop_
_entity_poly.entity_id
_entity_poly.type
_entity_poly.pdbx_seq_one_letter_code
_entity_poly.pdbx_strand_id
1 'polypeptide(L)'
;SFADIFYNNCFKNGILPVVLPQEAVDALMEDARRGANARINVDLNAQTVTSSDGQVFAFDIDPDRKHSLLNGLDDIGLTMEKAPAIDRFESQMAQARPWV
;
A
#
# COMPACT_ATOMS: atom_id res chain seq x y z
N SER A 1 -9.61 -13.43 5.40
CA SER A 1 -9.52 -12.19 6.19
C SER A 1 -8.19 -12.13 6.92
N PHE A 2 -7.76 -10.95 7.37
CA PHE A 2 -6.52 -10.78 8.15
C PHE A 2 -6.85 -10.25 9.54
N ALA A 3 -6.03 -10.60 10.54
CA ALA A 3 -6.11 -9.96 11.85
C ALA A 3 -5.58 -8.51 11.76
N ASP A 4 -6.22 -7.57 12.46
CA ASP A 4 -5.94 -6.13 12.33
C ASP A 4 -4.47 -5.76 12.57
N ILE A 5 -3.83 -6.39 13.57
CA ILE A 5 -2.42 -6.16 13.89
C ILE A 5 -1.52 -6.59 12.72
N PHE A 6 -1.78 -7.78 12.17
CA PHE A 6 -1.01 -8.29 11.03
C PHE A 6 -1.24 -7.42 9.80
N TYR A 7 -2.50 -7.09 9.51
CA TYR A 7 -2.88 -6.24 8.39
C TYR A 7 -2.14 -4.89 8.43
N ASN A 8 -2.12 -4.23 9.59
CA ASN A 8 -1.41 -2.96 9.77
C ASN A 8 0.11 -3.11 9.64
N ASN A 9 0.70 -4.17 10.19
CA ASN A 9 2.13 -4.41 10.09
C ASN A 9 2.57 -4.71 8.65
N CYS A 10 1.74 -5.31 7.81
CA CYS A 10 2.09 -5.53 6.40
C CYS A 10 2.39 -4.21 5.68
N PHE A 11 1.55 -3.19 5.86
CA PHE A 11 1.76 -1.89 5.20
C PHE A 11 3.05 -1.22 5.63
N LYS A 12 3.38 -1.29 6.93
CA LYS A 12 4.65 -0.77 7.48
C LYS A 12 5.89 -1.49 6.96
N ASN A 13 5.73 -2.69 6.41
CA ASN A 13 6.84 -3.46 5.84
C ASN A 13 6.78 -3.51 4.31
N GLY A 14 5.98 -2.65 3.66
CA GLY A 14 5.85 -2.62 2.21
C GLY A 14 5.13 -3.83 1.60
N ILE A 15 4.40 -4.60 2.42
CA ILE A 15 3.62 -5.75 1.98
C ILE A 15 2.17 -5.31 1.74
N LEU A 16 1.61 -5.66 0.58
CA LEU A 16 0.21 -5.42 0.23
C LEU A 16 -0.66 -6.65 0.59
N PRO A 17 -1.42 -6.62 1.70
CA PRO A 17 -2.42 -7.64 2.01
C PRO A 17 -3.70 -7.37 1.21
N VAL A 18 -3.92 -8.16 0.16
CA VAL A 18 -5.13 -8.08 -0.68
C VAL A 18 -6.25 -8.92 -0.06
N VAL A 19 -7.41 -8.31 0.18
CA VAL A 19 -8.62 -8.98 0.69
C VAL A 19 -9.57 -9.22 -0.48
N LEU A 20 -9.93 -10.49 -0.71
CA LEU A 20 -10.86 -10.91 -1.75
C LEU A 20 -11.94 -11.83 -1.16
N PRO A 21 -13.10 -11.97 -1.83
CA PRO A 21 -14.07 -13.02 -1.54
C PRO A 21 -13.44 -14.42 -1.60
N GLN A 22 -14.00 -15.37 -0.85
CA GLN A 22 -13.44 -16.72 -0.75
C GLN A 22 -13.37 -17.41 -2.12
N GLU A 23 -14.38 -17.22 -2.96
CA GLU A 23 -14.48 -17.82 -4.29
C GLU A 23 -13.34 -17.35 -5.20
N ALA A 24 -12.95 -16.08 -5.10
CA ALA A 24 -11.83 -15.51 -5.85
C ALA A 24 -10.48 -16.06 -5.34
N VAL A 25 -10.34 -16.21 -4.02
CA VAL A 25 -9.14 -16.82 -3.42
C VAL A 25 -8.99 -18.26 -3.89
N ASP A 26 -10.07 -19.04 -3.88
CA ASP A 26 -10.05 -20.45 -4.30
C ASP A 26 -9.69 -20.56 -5.80
N ALA A 27 -10.23 -19.69 -6.65
CA ALA A 27 -9.88 -19.64 -8.07
C ALA A 27 -8.39 -19.34 -8.30
N LEU A 28 -7.85 -18.33 -7.60
CA LEU A 28 -6.43 -17.97 -7.68
C LEU A 28 -5.51 -19.07 -7.13
N MET A 29 -5.94 -19.78 -6.08
CA MET A 29 -5.19 -20.89 -5.49
C MET A 29 -5.17 -22.11 -6.42
N GLU A 30 -6.29 -22.43 -7.08
CA GLU A 30 -6.35 -23.47 -8.10
C GLU A 30 -5.46 -23.12 -9.30
N ASP A 31 -5.49 -21.87 -9.75
CA ASP A 31 -4.63 -21.38 -10.81
C ASP A 31 -3.14 -21.54 -10.44
N ALA A 32 -2.75 -21.12 -9.23
CA ALA A 32 -1.38 -21.27 -8.71
C ALA A 32 -0.91 -22.74 -8.65
N ARG A 33 -1.82 -23.71 -8.45
CA ARG A 33 -1.51 -25.14 -8.44
C ARG A 33 -1.23 -25.73 -9.83
N ARG A 34 -1.66 -25.07 -10.91
CA ARG A 34 -1.51 -25.55 -12.30
C ARG A 34 -0.06 -25.53 -12.82
N GLY A 35 0.89 -25.03 -12.03
CA GLY A 35 2.33 -25.17 -12.26
C GLY A 35 3.04 -23.84 -12.57
N ALA A 36 4.29 -23.94 -13.04
CA ALA A 36 5.25 -22.83 -13.11
C ALA A 36 4.86 -21.64 -14.01
N ASN A 37 3.79 -21.76 -14.81
CA ASN A 37 3.29 -20.68 -15.67
C ASN A 37 2.10 -19.92 -15.08
N ALA A 38 1.66 -20.24 -13.86
CA ALA A 38 0.62 -19.47 -13.20
C ALA A 38 1.17 -18.08 -12.84
N ARG A 39 0.83 -17.07 -13.66
CA ARG A 39 1.21 -15.67 -13.47
C ARG A 39 0.00 -14.91 -12.95
N ILE A 40 0.04 -14.58 -11.68
CA ILE A 40 -0.93 -13.68 -11.06
C ILE A 40 -0.34 -12.27 -11.11
N ASN A 41 -1.06 -11.34 -11.72
CA ASN A 41 -0.67 -9.93 -11.77
C ASN A 41 -1.49 -9.15 -10.74
N VAL A 42 -0.83 -8.31 -9.95
CA VAL A 42 -1.48 -7.45 -8.96
C VAL A 42 -1.17 -6.01 -9.31
N ASP A 43 -2.20 -5.25 -9.68
CA ASP A 43 -2.10 -3.82 -9.97
C ASP A 43 -2.71 -3.03 -8.82
N LEU A 44 -1.85 -2.34 -8.06
CA LEU A 44 -2.26 -1.50 -6.94
C LEU A 44 -2.91 -0.17 -7.40
N ASN A 45 -2.56 0.35 -8.57
CA ASN A 45 -3.16 1.57 -9.11
C ASN A 45 -4.59 1.31 -9.55
N ALA A 46 -4.81 0.24 -10.31
CA ALA A 46 -6.13 -0.20 -10.73
C ALA A 46 -6.91 -0.90 -9.61
N GLN A 47 -6.23 -1.34 -8.54
CA GLN A 47 -6.78 -2.14 -7.44
C GLN A 47 -7.39 -3.46 -7.93
N THR A 48 -6.63 -4.17 -8.77
CA THR A 48 -7.07 -5.41 -9.42
C THR A 48 -6.04 -6.51 -9.30
N VAL A 49 -6.51 -7.74 -9.10
CA VAL A 49 -5.74 -8.98 -9.24
C VAL A 49 -6.20 -9.70 -10.50
N THR A 50 -5.27 -10.00 -11.40
CA THR A 50 -5.54 -10.75 -12.63
C THR A 50 -4.91 -12.14 -12.53
N SER A 51 -5.75 -13.17 -12.64
CA SER A 51 -5.33 -14.57 -12.74
C SER A 51 -4.66 -14.86 -14.09
N SER A 52 -3.92 -15.96 -14.18
CA SER A 52 -3.27 -16.44 -15.40
C SER A 52 -4.27 -16.69 -16.54
N ASP A 53 -5.51 -17.04 -16.20
CA ASP A 53 -6.62 -17.25 -17.15
C ASP A 53 -7.29 -15.94 -17.60
N GLY A 54 -6.81 -14.78 -17.12
CA GLY A 54 -7.33 -13.46 -17.47
C GLY A 54 -8.54 -13.01 -16.65
N GLN A 55 -8.95 -13.77 -15.63
CA GLN A 55 -9.99 -13.32 -14.69
C GLN A 55 -9.47 -12.17 -13.84
N VAL A 56 -10.29 -11.13 -13.70
CA VAL A 56 -9.95 -9.91 -12.96
C VAL A 56 -10.82 -9.82 -11.70
N PHE A 57 -10.16 -9.67 -10.56
CA PHE A 57 -10.79 -9.47 -9.26
C PHE A 57 -10.42 -8.09 -8.72
N ALA A 58 -11.42 -7.25 -8.44
CA ALA A 58 -11.20 -5.97 -7.77
C ALA A 58 -11.02 -6.19 -6.26
N PHE A 59 -10.15 -5.39 -5.65
CA PHE A 59 -10.00 -5.31 -4.20
C PHE A 59 -10.06 -3.84 -3.76
N ASP A 60 -10.40 -3.61 -2.50
CA ASP A 60 -10.37 -2.28 -1.92
C ASP A 60 -9.18 -2.11 -0.99
N ILE A 61 -8.57 -0.93 -1.04
CA ILE A 61 -7.53 -0.50 -0.10
C ILE A 61 -7.75 0.96 0.28
N ASP A 62 -7.44 1.28 1.53
CA ASP A 62 -7.45 2.66 2.01
C ASP A 62 -6.50 3.56 1.18
N PRO A 63 -6.94 4.75 0.73
CA PRO A 63 -6.15 5.63 -0.12
C PRO A 63 -4.80 6.04 0.47
N ASP A 64 -4.71 6.26 1.79
CA ASP A 64 -3.46 6.66 2.44
C ASP A 64 -2.46 5.50 2.42
N ARG A 65 -2.94 4.28 2.71
CA ARG A 65 -2.12 3.06 2.62
C ARG A 65 -1.66 2.76 1.20
N LYS A 66 -2.52 3.00 0.21
CA LYS A 66 -2.18 2.88 -1.22
C LYS A 66 -1.07 3.85 -1.60
N HIS A 67 -1.16 5.09 -1.14
CA HIS A 67 -0.14 6.10 -1.40
C HIS A 67 1.22 5.72 -0.78
N SER A 68 1.23 5.25 0.47
CA SER A 68 2.44 4.75 1.12
C SER A 68 3.10 3.62 0.35
N LEU A 69 2.32 2.60 -0.06
CA LEU A 69 2.85 1.45 -0.81
C LEU A 69 3.36 1.83 -2.22
N LEU A 70 2.65 2.69 -2.95
CA LEU A 70 3.04 3.10 -4.31
C LEU A 70 4.34 3.90 -4.33
N ASN A 71 4.52 4.78 -3.35
CA ASN A 71 5.70 5.63 -3.27
C ASN A 71 6.85 4.99 -2.46
N GLY A 72 6.65 3.77 -1.95
CA GLY A 72 7.60 3.13 -1.02
C GLY A 72 7.85 3.96 0.23
N LEU A 73 6.90 4.84 0.59
CA LEU A 73 7.01 5.75 1.71
C LEU A 73 6.64 4.98 2.97
N ASP A 74 7.63 4.78 3.81
CA ASP A 74 7.41 4.40 5.20
C ASP A 74 6.93 5.63 6.01
N ASP A 75 6.53 5.45 7.27
CA ASP A 75 6.06 6.55 8.16
C ASP A 75 7.05 7.75 8.20
N ILE A 76 8.34 7.50 7.98
CA ILE A 76 9.41 8.50 7.85
C ILE A 76 9.34 9.27 6.52
N GLY A 77 9.06 8.58 5.40
CA GLY A 77 8.90 9.21 4.09
C GLY A 77 7.72 10.18 4.04
N LEU A 78 6.60 9.80 4.67
CA LEU A 78 5.43 10.67 4.82
C LEU A 78 5.73 11.93 5.67
N THR A 79 6.61 11.81 6.66
CA THR A 79 7.07 12.95 7.46
C THR A 79 8.01 13.84 6.64
N MET A 80 8.89 13.25 5.83
CA MET A 80 9.81 13.97 4.95
C MET A 80 9.09 14.77 3.84
N GLU A 81 7.92 14.32 3.36
CA GLU A 81 7.10 15.13 2.45
C GLU A 81 6.63 16.46 3.09
N LYS A 82 6.56 16.50 4.42
CA LYS A 82 6.21 17.72 5.16
C LYS A 82 7.43 18.58 5.50
N ALA A 83 8.66 18.15 5.17
CA ALA A 83 9.88 18.91 5.42
C ALA A 83 9.81 20.36 4.89
N PRO A 84 9.29 20.66 3.69
CA PRO A 84 9.18 22.04 3.22
C PRO A 84 8.21 22.90 4.04
N ALA A 85 7.19 22.29 4.64
CA ALA A 85 6.24 22.97 5.52
C ALA A 85 6.85 23.22 6.91
N ILE A 86 7.67 22.28 7.39
CA ILE A 86 8.45 22.42 8.63
C ILE A 86 9.48 23.54 8.45
N ASP A 87 10.26 23.53 7.37
CA ASP A 87 11.26 24.57 7.07
C ASP A 87 10.65 25.97 7.01
N ARG A 88 9.46 26.09 6.39
CA ARG A 88 8.72 27.36 6.35
C ARG A 88 8.26 27.81 7.73
N PHE A 89 7.73 26.90 8.53
CA PHE A 89 7.30 27.21 9.88
C PHE A 89 8.50 27.64 10.75
N GLU A 90 9.61 26.92 10.70
CA GLU A 90 10.84 27.26 11.45
C GLU A 90 11.43 28.60 11.01
N SER A 91 11.48 28.87 9.70
CA SER A 91 11.94 30.16 9.16
C SER A 91 11.08 31.33 9.64
N GLN A 92 9.75 31.14 9.68
CA GLN A 92 8.82 32.14 10.23
C GLN A 92 8.98 32.30 11.74
N MET A 93 9.21 31.20 12.47
CA MET A 93 9.41 31.24 13.91
C MET A 93 10.70 31.97 14.29
N ALA A 94 11.80 31.71 13.57
CA ALA A 94 13.09 32.37 13.76
C ALA A 94 12.99 33.90 13.55
N GLN A 95 12.17 34.34 12.59
CA GLN A 95 11.89 35.77 12.37
C GLN A 95 10.97 36.36 13.44
N ALA A 96 9.96 35.62 13.89
CA ALA A 96 8.98 36.10 14.87
C ALA A 96 9.50 36.07 16.31
N ARG A 97 10.50 35.22 16.60
CA ARG A 97 11.09 35.00 17.92
C ARG A 97 12.62 34.94 17.86
N PRO A 98 13.30 36.07 17.58
CA PRO A 98 14.76 36.12 17.44
C PRO A 98 15.56 35.86 18.73
N TRP A 99 14.89 35.59 19.86
CA TRP A 99 15.50 35.36 21.18
C TRP A 99 15.49 33.88 21.59
N VAL A 100 15.11 32.97 20.70
CA VAL A 100 15.25 31.52 20.84
C VAL A 100 16.47 31.06 20.06
#